data_AF-A0A6A6SDI9-F1
#
_entry.id   AF-A0A6A6SDI9-F1
#
_cell.length_a   1.000
_cell.length_b   1.000
_cell.length_c   1.000
_cell.angle_alpha   90.00
_cell.angle_beta   90.00
_cell.angle_gamma   90.00
#
_symmetry.space_group_name_H-M   'P 1'
#
loop_
_entity.id
_entity.type
_entity.pdbx_description
1 polymer ?
#
loop_
_entity_poly.entity_id
_entity_poly.type
_entity_poly.pdbx_seq_one_letter_code
_entity_poly.pdbx_strand_id
1 'polypeptide(L)' 'MQKVVNFYEKLPRGAAPAPQAKGLLGRYQQRYFGKNASAMPLVHVIGALIAFGYAQNYYFHLRHHKNNVHH' A
#
# COMPACT_ATOMS: atom_id res chain seq x y z
N MET A 1 8.49 -43.13 21.93
CA MET A 1 8.10 -41.86 22.60
C MET A 1 8.08 -40.64 21.68
N GLN A 2 9.10 -40.38 20.84
CA GLN A 2 9.16 -39.18 19.96
C GLN A 2 7.96 -38.99 19.02
N LYS A 3 7.38 -40.06 18.47
CA LYS A 3 6.20 -39.98 17.58
C LYS A 3 4.94 -39.45 18.29
N VAL A 4 4.83 -39.70 19.59
CA VAL A 4 3.68 -39.28 20.40
C VAL A 4 3.79 -37.79 20.71
N VAL A 5 4.99 -37.29 21.04
CA VAL A 5 5.25 -35.86 21.25
C VAL A 5 4.95 -35.05 19.99
N ASN A 6 5.43 -35.53 18.83
CA ASN A 6 5.23 -34.88 17.54
C ASN A 6 3.75 -34.87 17.09
N PHE A 7 2.95 -35.83 17.56
CA PHE A 7 1.49 -35.86 17.35
C PHE A 7 0.77 -34.76 18.14
N TYR A 8 1.16 -34.54 19.40
CA TYR A 8 0.60 -33.45 20.23
C TYR A 8 1.11 -32.06 19.86
N GLU A 9 2.30 -31.95 19.27
CA GLU A 9 2.80 -30.68 18.72
C GLU A 9 2.03 -30.25 17.46
N LYS A 10 1.61 -31.21 16.65
CA LYS A 10 0.89 -30.99 15.38
C LYS A 10 -0.62 -30.95 15.51
N LEU A 11 -1.15 -31.23 16.71
CA LEU A 11 -2.56 -31.01 16.99
C LEU A 11 -2.89 -29.55 16.65
N PRO A 12 -3.91 -29.30 15.80
CA PRO A 12 -4.21 -27.95 15.33
C PRO A 12 -4.64 -27.09 16.51
N ARG A 13 -3.67 -26.37 17.07
CA ARG A 13 -3.90 -25.18 17.89
C ARG A 13 -4.60 -24.21 16.96
N GLY A 14 -5.82 -23.79 17.30
CA GLY A 14 -6.71 -23.04 16.40
C GLY A 14 -6.02 -21.90 15.64
N ALA A 15 -6.64 -21.44 14.55
CA ALA A 15 -6.04 -20.48 13.62
C ALA A 15 -5.26 -19.37 14.34
N ALA A 16 -3.99 -19.19 13.96
CA ALA A 16 -3.15 -18.17 14.55
C ALA A 16 -3.86 -16.80 14.52
N PRO A 17 -3.80 -16.01 15.61
CA PRO A 17 -4.46 -14.72 15.66
C PRO A 17 -3.98 -13.84 14.50
N ALA A 18 -4.92 -13.11 13.90
CA ALA A 18 -4.62 -12.28 12.75
C ALA A 18 -3.47 -11.31 13.10
N PRO A 19 -2.44 -11.19 12.22
CA PRO A 19 -1.30 -10.31 12.49
C PRO A 19 -1.80 -8.88 12.72
N GLN A 20 -1.51 -8.35 13.90
CA GLN A 20 -1.87 -6.97 14.24
C GLN A 20 -1.06 -6.01 13.36
N ALA A 21 -1.77 -5.11 12.68
CA ALA A 21 -1.16 -4.08 11.85
C ALA A 21 -0.33 -3.11 12.72
N LYS A 22 1.00 -3.22 12.65
CA LYS A 22 1.93 -2.33 13.34
C LYS A 22 2.54 -1.32 12.36
N GLY A 23 2.70 -0.08 12.80
CA GLY A 23 3.24 1.01 11.99
C GLY A 23 2.27 1.54 10.92
N LEU A 24 2.70 2.60 10.22
CA LEU A 24 1.87 3.28 9.22
C LEU A 24 1.60 2.39 7.99
N LEU A 25 2.64 1.71 7.48
CA LEU A 25 2.52 0.79 6.35
C LEU A 25 1.66 -0.42 6.70
N GLY A 26 1.78 -0.98 7.91
CA GLY A 26 0.96 -2.10 8.35
C GLY A 26 -0.53 -1.75 8.41
N ARG A 27 -0.86 -0.53 8.87
CA ARG A 27 -2.24 -0.03 8.88
C ARG A 27 -2.79 0.18 7.47
N TYR A 28 -1.98 0.72 6.57
CA TYR A 28 -2.37 0.87 5.16
C TYR A 28 -2.61 -0.50 4.50
N GLN A 29 -1.71 -1.45 4.73
CA GLN A 29 -1.83 -2.80 4.21
C GLN A 29 -3.09 -3.50 4.72
N GLN A 30 -3.38 -3.41 6.03
CA GLN A 30 -4.57 -4.01 6.62
C GLN A 30 -5.89 -3.40 6.08
N ARG A 31 -5.86 -2.12 5.69
CA ARG A 31 -7.05 -1.41 5.19
C ARG A 31 -7.39 -1.75 3.74
N TYR A 32 -6.39 -2.02 2.90
CA TYR A 32 -6.58 -2.14 1.45
C TYR A 32 -6.18 -3.50 0.85
N PHE A 33 -5.56 -4.39 1.62
CA PHE A 33 -5.08 -5.69 1.15
C PHE A 33 -5.64 -6.85 2.02
N GLY A 34 -5.49 -8.08 1.53
CA GLY A 34 -5.93 -9.29 2.23
C GLY A 34 -7.46 -9.42 2.28
N LYS A 35 -8.02 -9.59 3.48
CA LYS A 35 -9.47 -9.73 3.67
C LYS A 35 -10.29 -8.52 3.21
N ASN A 36 -9.68 -7.33 3.16
CA ASN A 36 -10.29 -6.09 2.69
C ASN A 36 -9.67 -5.64 1.37
N ALA A 37 -9.42 -6.57 0.46
CA ALA A 37 -8.84 -6.27 -0.85
C ALA A 37 -9.68 -5.23 -1.58
N SER A 38 -9.05 -4.12 -1.98
CA SER A 38 -9.68 -3.02 -2.69
C SER A 38 -8.78 -2.55 -3.84
N ALA A 39 -9.39 -2.00 -4.90
CA ALA A 39 -8.65 -1.35 -5.98
C ALA A 39 -8.05 0.01 -5.57
N MET A 40 -8.35 0.49 -4.36
CA MET A 40 -7.86 1.78 -3.87
C MET A 40 -6.33 1.96 -3.97
N PRO A 41 -5.45 0.99 -3.67
CA PRO A 41 -4.01 1.18 -3.84
C PRO A 41 -3.62 1.58 -5.26
N LEU A 42 -4.28 1.01 -6.28
CA LEU A 42 -4.05 1.41 -7.67
C LEU A 42 -4.46 2.86 -7.91
N VAL A 43 -5.61 3.28 -7.37
CA VAL A 43 -6.08 4.68 -7.45
C VAL A 43 -5.10 5.63 -6.77
N HIS A 44 -4.57 5.28 -5.58
CA HIS A 44 -3.56 6.10 -4.90
C HIS A 44 -2.29 6.25 -5.74
N VAL A 45 -1.81 5.17 -6.36
CA VAL A 45 -0.62 5.21 -7.23
C VAL A 45 -0.87 6.07 -8.47
N ILE A 46 -2.01 5.89 -9.15
CA ILE A 46 -2.37 6.70 -10.31
C ILE A 46 -2.47 8.18 -9.93
N GLY A 47 -3.16 8.49 -8.83
CA GLY A 47 -3.28 9.86 -8.33
C GLY A 47 -1.93 10.48 -7.98
N ALA A 48 -1.03 9.71 -7.35
CA ALA A 48 0.32 10.15 -7.03
C ALA A 48 1.13 10.45 -8.30
N LEU A 49 1.05 9.60 -9.33
CA LEU A 49 1.74 9.80 -10.61
C LEU A 49 1.22 11.03 -11.35
N ILE A 50 -0.10 11.26 -11.39
CA ILE A 50 -0.69 12.45 -12.01
C ILE A 50 -0.23 13.71 -11.28
N ALA A 51 -0.31 13.74 -9.95
CA ALA A 51 0.10 14.90 -9.17
C ALA A 51 1.59 15.19 -9.33
N PHE A 52 2.43 14.15 -9.30
CA PHE A 52 3.86 14.28 -9.51
C PHE A 52 4.20 14.76 -10.92
N GLY A 53 3.58 14.17 -11.95
CA GLY A 53 3.76 14.60 -13.34
C GLY A 53 3.32 16.04 -13.58
N TYR A 54 2.19 16.46 -12.98
CA TYR A 54 1.76 17.86 -13.04
C TYR A 54 2.74 18.78 -12.33
N ALA A 55 3.25 18.41 -11.16
CA ALA A 55 4.25 19.20 -10.44
C ALA A 55 5.55 19.35 -11.26
N GLN A 56 6.03 18.27 -11.90
CA GLN A 56 7.17 18.31 -12.80
C GLN A 56 6.90 19.22 -14.00
N ASN A 57 5.78 19.02 -14.69
CA ASN A 57 5.39 19.84 -15.85
C ASN A 57 5.27 21.32 -15.46
N TYR A 58 4.71 21.60 -14.29
CA TYR A 58 4.61 22.95 -13.77
C TYR A 58 5.98 23.57 -13.51
N TYR A 59 6.86 22.84 -12.83
CA TYR A 59 8.18 23.32 -12.46
C TYR A 59 9.09 23.55 -13.68
N PHE A 60 9.11 22.61 -14.62
CA PHE A 60 10.05 22.62 -15.76
C PHE A 60 9.52 23.34 -17.01
N HIS A 61 8.20 23.35 -17.23
CA HIS A 61 7.60 23.96 -18.42
C HIS A 61 6.72 25.15 -18.04
N LEU A 62 5.56 24.91 -17.41
CA LEU A 62 4.49 25.93 -17.34
C LEU A 62 4.90 27.19 -16.57
N ARG A 63 5.75 27.09 -15.54
CA ARG A 63 6.24 28.25 -14.79
C ARG A 63 7.02 29.25 -15.67
N HIS A 64 7.72 28.76 -16.69
CA HIS A 64 8.53 29.61 -17.58
C HIS A 64 7.70 30.25 -18.69
N HIS A 65 6.53 29.69 -19.02
CA HIS A 65 5.61 30.25 -20.02
C HIS A 65 4.77 31.43 -19.52
N LYS A 66 4.75 31.73 -18.21
CA LYS A 66 3.97 32.87 -17.67
C LYS A 66 4.55 34.26 -18.02
N ASN A 67 5.84 34.33 -18.39
CA ASN A 67 6.52 35.59 -18.74
C ASN A 67 6.55 35.89 -20.24
N ASN A 68 5.93 35.06 -21.08
CA ASN A 68 5.78 35.30 -22.51
C ASN A 68 4.33 35.69 -22.82
N VAL A 69 4.13 36.63 -23.73
CA VAL A 69 2.81 37.10 -24.15
C VAL A 69 2.11 35.95 -24.88
N HIS A 70 1.00 35.46 -24.32
CA HIS A 70 0.10 34.54 -25.02
C HIS A 70 -0.85 35.40 -25.86
N HIS A 71 -0.71 35.37 -27.18
CA HIS A 71 -1.67 35.97 -28.13
C HIS A 71 -2.78 34.99 -28.47
#